data_AF-A0A4Q3UY99-F1
#
_entry.id   AF-A0A4Q3UY99-F1
#
_cell.length_a   1.000
_cell.length_b   1.000
_cell.length_c   1.000
_cell.angle_alpha   90.00
_cell.angle_beta   90.00
_cell.angle_gamma   90.00
#
_symmetry.space_group_name_H-M   'P 1'
#
loop_
_entity.id
_entity.type
_entity.pdbx_description
1 polymer ?
#
loop_
_entity_poly.entity_id
_entity_poly.type
_entity_poly.pdbx_seq_one_letter_code
_entity_poly.pdbx_strand_id
1 'polypeptide(L)'
;DEEWGQYMFYRDMHIGQGGLFLGSQIMPGWEEQGVEVMTRLAAHPSTARHIATKLCQRFLGDNVPAGAILNVERAYNQTGGDIKTMLRAMLRESAFKAYARPKYKRPFKYIMSAMRATNAQITEGWALRWGFLTQMRQVPFEWAPPNGYPDHISAWVDNLRPRWQFANDMVLNNAWGVYTDIFGQISDRSRDGLVRYCNKALFGMTLPSSQAYVLKTYLPGRPTNVQCREIVGLALSLPEFQYC
;
A
#
# COMPACT_ATOMS: atom_id res chain seq x y z
N ASP A 1 -4.87 -11.19 -25.63
CA ASP A 1 -5.27 -11.27 -24.21
C ASP A 1 -4.09 -11.77 -23.40
N GLU A 2 -3.47 -10.91 -22.60
CA GLU A 2 -2.36 -11.33 -21.72
C GLU A 2 -2.95 -11.91 -20.43
N GLU A 3 -2.72 -13.20 -20.20
CA GLU A 3 -3.12 -13.91 -18.99
C GLU A 3 -2.15 -13.59 -17.85
N TRP A 4 -2.29 -12.41 -17.27
CA TRP A 4 -1.51 -11.99 -16.11
C TRP A 4 -1.76 -12.91 -14.91
N GLY A 5 -0.68 -13.32 -14.24
CA GLY A 5 -0.74 -14.15 -13.04
C GLY A 5 -0.74 -15.66 -13.29
N GLN A 6 -0.55 -16.09 -14.54
CA GLN A 6 -0.28 -17.49 -14.84
C GLN A 6 1.21 -17.83 -14.72
N TYR A 7 1.48 -19.11 -14.54
CA TYR A 7 2.83 -19.65 -14.65
C TYR A 7 3.28 -19.62 -16.12
N MET A 8 4.51 -19.18 -16.35
CA MET A 8 5.12 -19.16 -17.67
C MET A 8 6.41 -19.99 -17.63
N PHE A 9 6.51 -20.96 -18.52
CA PHE A 9 7.68 -21.80 -18.67
C PHE A 9 8.52 -21.37 -19.89
N TYR A 10 9.80 -21.06 -19.65
CA TYR A 10 10.75 -20.70 -20.71
C TYR A 10 11.68 -21.86 -20.99
N ARG A 11 11.35 -22.65 -22.02
CA ARG A 11 12.07 -23.88 -22.38
C ARG A 11 13.57 -23.65 -22.59
N ASP A 12 13.94 -22.56 -23.27
CA ASP A 12 15.34 -22.25 -23.60
C ASP A 12 16.17 -21.78 -22.39
N MET A 13 15.50 -21.47 -21.28
CA MET A 13 16.14 -21.10 -20.01
C MET A 13 16.12 -22.24 -18.98
N HIS A 14 15.59 -23.41 -19.35
CA HIS A 14 15.42 -24.54 -18.45
C HIS A 14 16.42 -25.66 -18.71
N ILE A 15 17.00 -26.19 -17.64
CA ILE A 15 17.85 -27.39 -17.70
C ILE A 15 16.98 -28.56 -17.23
N GLY A 16 16.52 -29.39 -18.18
CA GLY A 16 15.58 -30.51 -17.94
C GLY A 16 16.14 -31.69 -17.14
N GLN A 17 17.19 -31.48 -16.36
CA GLN A 17 17.75 -32.50 -15.47
C GLN A 17 16.89 -32.64 -14.22
N GLY A 18 16.86 -33.85 -13.65
CA GLY A 18 16.23 -34.11 -12.36
C GLY A 18 17.12 -33.67 -11.20
N GLY A 19 16.63 -33.79 -9.98
CA GLY A 19 17.40 -33.44 -8.79
C GLY A 19 16.63 -33.61 -7.49
N LEU A 20 17.27 -33.27 -6.37
CA LEU A 20 16.62 -33.22 -5.07
C LEU A 20 16.00 -31.85 -4.84
N PHE A 21 14.71 -31.85 -4.49
CA PHE A 21 13.98 -30.65 -4.10
C PHE A 21 13.21 -30.91 -2.80
N LEU A 22 13.50 -30.10 -1.77
CA LEU A 22 12.94 -30.28 -0.41
C LEU A 22 13.06 -31.72 0.12
N GLY A 23 14.20 -32.35 -0.14
CA GLY A 23 14.51 -33.72 0.30
C GLY A 23 13.84 -34.84 -0.51
N SER A 24 13.08 -34.51 -1.57
CA SER A 24 12.42 -35.49 -2.44
C SER A 24 12.93 -35.37 -3.88
N GLN A 25 13.00 -36.49 -4.60
CA GLN A 25 13.43 -36.50 -5.99
C GLN A 25 12.41 -35.77 -6.89
N ILE A 26 12.92 -35.03 -7.86
CA ILE A 26 12.23 -34.52 -9.05
C ILE A 26 12.84 -35.23 -10.25
N MET A 27 12.01 -35.85 -11.08
CA MET A 27 12.47 -36.59 -12.25
C MET A 27 12.87 -35.60 -13.36
N PRO A 28 13.84 -35.95 -14.24
CA PRO A 28 14.11 -35.18 -15.45
C PRO A 28 12.83 -34.91 -16.25
N GLY A 29 12.72 -33.72 -16.86
CA GLY A 29 11.50 -33.29 -17.53
C GLY A 29 11.61 -31.86 -18.02
N TRP A 30 10.46 -31.23 -18.30
CA TRP A 30 10.42 -29.85 -18.81
C TRP A 30 9.45 -29.03 -17.96
N GLU A 31 8.34 -28.59 -18.55
CA GLU A 31 7.38 -27.72 -17.90
C GLU A 31 6.76 -28.35 -16.64
N GLU A 32 6.55 -29.66 -16.69
CA GLU A 32 5.92 -30.46 -15.64
C GLU A 32 6.76 -30.42 -14.35
N GLN A 33 8.09 -30.30 -14.46
CA GLN A 33 8.97 -30.15 -13.30
C GLN A 33 8.66 -28.86 -12.55
N GLY A 34 8.44 -27.75 -13.27
CA GLY A 34 8.09 -26.46 -12.65
C GLY A 34 6.73 -26.51 -11.96
N VAL A 35 5.74 -27.15 -12.59
CA VAL A 35 4.42 -27.38 -12.00
C VAL A 35 4.54 -28.24 -10.73
N GLU A 36 5.34 -29.31 -10.75
CA GLU A 36 5.58 -30.16 -9.59
C GLU A 36 6.26 -29.40 -8.45
N VAL A 37 7.31 -28.63 -8.75
CA VAL A 37 8.03 -27.80 -7.77
C VAL A 37 7.08 -26.78 -7.12
N MET A 38 6.29 -26.05 -7.91
CA MET A 38 5.33 -25.08 -7.39
C MET A 38 4.24 -25.76 -6.54
N THR A 39 3.76 -26.94 -6.96
CA THR A 39 2.75 -27.71 -6.21
C THR A 39 3.31 -28.14 -4.85
N ARG A 40 4.54 -28.67 -4.83
CA ARG A 40 5.23 -29.06 -3.58
C ARG A 40 5.49 -27.84 -2.68
N LEU A 41 5.89 -26.70 -3.25
CA LEU A 41 6.07 -25.44 -2.51
C LEU A 41 4.75 -24.96 -1.90
N ALA A 42 3.66 -24.94 -2.67
CA ALA A 42 2.34 -24.54 -2.18
C ALA A 42 1.85 -25.46 -1.05
N ALA A 43 2.07 -26.76 -1.16
CA ALA A 43 1.70 -27.73 -0.13
C ALA A 43 2.60 -27.70 1.12
N HIS A 44 3.76 -27.04 1.07
CA HIS A 44 4.73 -27.07 2.17
C HIS A 44 4.19 -26.30 3.41
N PRO A 45 4.30 -26.84 4.64
CA PRO A 45 3.79 -26.18 5.85
C PRO A 45 4.35 -24.77 6.07
N SER A 46 5.64 -24.55 5.75
CA SER A 46 6.24 -23.21 5.84
C SER A 46 5.56 -22.19 4.92
N THR A 47 4.99 -22.62 3.79
CA THR A 47 4.25 -21.73 2.88
C THR A 47 2.94 -21.30 3.49
N ALA A 48 2.17 -22.23 4.08
CA ALA A 48 0.96 -21.91 4.80
C ALA A 48 1.21 -20.87 5.91
N ARG A 49 2.24 -21.10 6.73
CA ARG A 49 2.66 -20.18 7.79
C ARG A 49 3.10 -18.83 7.24
N HIS A 50 3.89 -18.82 6.17
CA HIS A 50 4.41 -17.61 5.55
C HIS A 50 3.29 -16.73 4.98
N ILE A 51 2.38 -17.31 4.19
CA ILE A 51 1.26 -16.59 3.58
C ILE A 51 0.28 -16.09 4.64
N ALA A 52 -0.04 -16.93 5.64
CA ALA A 52 -0.89 -16.53 6.77
C ALA A 52 -0.29 -15.34 7.53
N THR A 53 1.03 -15.35 7.77
CA THR A 53 1.73 -14.25 8.42
C THR A 53 1.63 -12.97 7.60
N LYS A 54 1.90 -13.03 6.29
CA LYS A 54 1.81 -11.85 5.40
C LYS A 54 0.41 -11.27 5.32
N LEU A 55 -0.63 -12.10 5.21
CA LEU A 55 -2.01 -11.64 5.20
C LEU A 55 -2.36 -10.96 6.53
N CYS A 56 -2.05 -11.59 7.65
CA CYS A 56 -2.36 -10.99 8.95
C CYS A 56 -1.60 -9.67 9.13
N GLN A 57 -0.31 -9.62 8.79
CA GLN A 57 0.48 -8.38 8.86
C GLN A 57 -0.11 -7.28 7.97
N ARG A 58 -0.67 -7.66 6.82
CA ARG A 58 -1.24 -6.73 5.85
C ARG A 58 -2.52 -6.08 6.35
N PHE A 59 -3.39 -6.82 7.04
CA PHE A 59 -4.74 -6.38 7.39
C PHE A 59 -4.93 -6.07 8.88
N LEU A 60 -4.18 -6.72 9.76
CA LEU A 60 -4.29 -6.52 11.21
C LEU A 60 -3.22 -5.56 11.75
N GLY A 61 -2.14 -5.31 11.01
CA GLY A 61 -1.03 -4.41 11.40
C GLY A 61 0.25 -5.18 11.72
N ASP A 62 1.28 -4.48 12.21
CA ASP A 62 2.63 -5.04 12.30
C ASP A 62 2.79 -6.06 13.44
N ASN A 63 2.06 -5.87 14.55
CA ASN A 63 2.16 -6.69 15.77
C ASN A 63 0.99 -7.68 15.89
N VAL A 64 0.98 -8.69 15.01
CA VAL A 64 -0.08 -9.71 14.99
C VAL A 64 0.18 -10.81 16.03
N PRO A 65 -0.80 -11.16 16.89
CA PRO A 65 -0.67 -12.31 17.78
C PRO A 65 -0.56 -13.63 17.02
N ALA A 66 0.25 -14.56 17.54
CA ALA A 66 0.47 -15.87 16.93
C ALA A 66 -0.83 -16.68 16.70
N GLY A 67 -1.83 -16.52 17.57
CA GLY A 67 -3.13 -17.18 17.44
C GLY A 67 -3.93 -16.74 16.21
N ALA A 68 -3.85 -15.47 15.82
CA ALA A 68 -4.50 -14.98 14.60
C ALA A 68 -3.85 -15.58 13.35
N ILE A 69 -2.52 -15.64 13.32
CA ILE A 69 -1.76 -16.28 12.23
C ILE A 69 -2.13 -17.77 12.14
N LEU A 70 -2.18 -18.48 13.28
CA LEU A 70 -2.53 -19.90 13.33
C LEU A 70 -3.94 -20.20 12.79
N ASN A 71 -4.90 -19.29 12.98
CA ASN A 71 -6.25 -19.46 12.45
C ASN A 71 -6.28 -19.37 10.92
N VAL A 72 -5.52 -18.43 10.35
CA VAL A 72 -5.40 -18.25 8.89
C VAL A 72 -4.58 -19.38 8.26
N GLU A 73 -3.54 -19.83 8.94
CA GLU A 73 -2.74 -21.00 8.55
C GLU A 73 -3.56 -22.29 8.52
N ARG A 74 -4.42 -22.51 9.53
CA ARG A 74 -5.37 -23.64 9.52
C ARG A 74 -6.33 -23.58 8.34
N ALA A 75 -6.84 -22.39 8.00
CA ALA A 75 -7.66 -22.21 6.81
C ALA A 75 -6.89 -22.56 5.53
N TYR A 76 -5.64 -22.09 5.39
CA TYR A 76 -4.78 -22.46 4.26
C TYR A 76 -4.67 -23.98 4.10
N ASN A 77 -4.31 -24.69 5.18
CA ASN A 77 -4.08 -26.14 5.15
C ASN A 77 -5.35 -26.93 4.83
N GLN A 78 -6.52 -26.47 5.29
CA GLN A 78 -7.80 -27.14 5.03
C GLN A 78 -8.29 -26.98 3.59
N THR A 79 -7.94 -25.88 2.93
CA THR A 79 -8.49 -25.53 1.61
C THR A 79 -7.46 -25.51 0.49
N GLY A 80 -6.19 -25.86 0.77
CA GLY A 80 -5.10 -25.68 -0.19
C GLY A 80 -4.84 -24.20 -0.56
N GLY A 81 -5.08 -23.28 0.38
CA GLY A 81 -4.79 -21.86 0.18
C GLY A 81 -5.89 -21.02 -0.49
N ASP A 82 -7.16 -21.42 -0.47
CA ASP A 82 -8.27 -20.56 -0.91
C ASP A 82 -8.26 -19.21 -0.16
N ILE A 83 -7.89 -18.15 -0.89
CA ILE A 83 -7.71 -16.81 -0.34
C ILE A 83 -9.00 -16.28 0.29
N LYS A 84 -10.18 -16.64 -0.24
CA LYS A 84 -11.47 -16.18 0.31
C LYS A 84 -11.68 -16.75 1.70
N THR A 85 -11.44 -18.05 1.89
CA THR A 85 -11.57 -18.72 3.18
C THR A 85 -10.53 -18.20 4.19
N MET A 86 -9.28 -17.97 3.75
CA MET A 86 -8.24 -17.35 4.58
C MET A 86 -8.64 -15.95 5.06
N LEU A 87 -9.12 -15.10 4.17
CA LEU A 87 -9.58 -13.74 4.52
C LEU A 87 -10.77 -13.80 5.49
N ARG A 88 -11.73 -14.71 5.30
CA ARG A 88 -12.84 -14.89 6.25
C ARG A 88 -12.35 -15.31 7.63
N ALA A 89 -11.37 -16.21 7.72
CA ALA A 89 -10.79 -16.62 9.00
C ALA A 89 -10.12 -15.45 9.73
N MET A 90 -9.46 -14.55 8.99
CA MET A 90 -8.78 -13.37 9.51
C MET A 90 -9.73 -12.23 9.90
N LEU A 91 -10.72 -11.95 9.07
CA LEU A 91 -11.63 -10.80 9.19
C LEU A 91 -12.85 -11.09 10.06
N ARG A 92 -12.90 -12.26 10.73
CA ARG A 92 -13.90 -12.52 11.76
C ARG A 92 -13.88 -11.41 12.80
N GLU A 93 -15.07 -10.90 13.11
CA GLU A 93 -15.27 -9.61 13.78
C GLU A 93 -14.48 -9.47 15.09
N SER A 94 -14.43 -10.52 15.92
CA SER A 94 -13.72 -10.51 17.19
C SER A 94 -12.20 -10.36 17.02
N ALA A 95 -11.60 -11.08 16.08
CA ALA A 95 -10.16 -10.99 15.79
C ALA A 95 -9.81 -9.63 15.15
N PHE A 96 -10.63 -9.17 14.20
CA PHE A 96 -10.41 -7.88 13.56
C PHE A 96 -10.50 -6.73 14.55
N LYS A 97 -11.56 -6.64 15.36
CA LYS A 97 -11.71 -5.60 16.38
C LYS A 97 -10.59 -5.62 17.42
N ALA A 98 -10.14 -6.80 17.83
CA ALA A 98 -9.07 -6.92 18.82
C ALA A 98 -7.72 -6.40 18.30
N TYR A 99 -7.36 -6.76 17.07
CA TYR A 99 -5.98 -6.64 16.60
C TYR A 99 -5.76 -5.58 15.52
N ALA A 100 -6.78 -5.24 14.72
CA ALA A 100 -6.59 -4.31 13.61
C ALA A 100 -6.11 -2.94 14.10
N ARG A 101 -5.01 -2.48 13.53
CA ARG A 101 -4.47 -1.13 13.73
C ARG A 101 -4.24 -0.47 12.37
N PRO A 102 -4.38 0.86 12.27
CA PRO A 102 -4.02 1.58 11.05
C PRO A 102 -2.58 1.26 10.64
N LYS A 103 -2.37 1.00 9.36
CA LYS A 103 -1.03 0.76 8.82
C LYS A 103 -0.47 2.02 8.22
N TYR A 104 0.82 2.25 8.46
CA TYR A 104 1.55 3.32 7.80
C TYR A 104 1.53 3.10 6.28
N LYS A 105 1.10 4.13 5.55
CA LYS A 105 1.07 4.12 4.08
C LYS A 105 2.51 4.06 3.58
N ARG A 106 2.87 2.96 2.92
CA ARG A 106 4.07 2.92 2.09
C ARG A 106 3.99 3.99 0.98
N PRO A 107 5.11 4.53 0.50
CA PRO A 107 5.15 5.64 -0.45
C PRO A 107 4.15 5.59 -1.62
N PHE A 108 4.08 4.47 -2.33
CA PHE A 108 3.15 4.28 -3.44
C PHE A 108 1.70 4.44 -3.00
N LYS A 109 1.33 3.86 -1.85
CA LYS A 109 -0.03 4.00 -1.29
C LYS A 109 -0.30 5.44 -0.83
N TYR A 110 0.70 6.11 -0.26
CA TYR A 110 0.58 7.52 0.12
C TYR A 110 0.26 8.40 -1.09
N ILE A 111 1.08 8.33 -2.14
CA ILE A 111 0.89 9.07 -3.41
C ILE A 111 -0.50 8.78 -3.98
N MET A 112 -0.83 7.50 -4.19
CA MET A 112 -2.12 7.12 -4.78
C MET A 112 -3.32 7.55 -3.93
N SER A 113 -3.19 7.51 -2.60
CA SER A 113 -4.25 7.99 -1.71
C SER A 113 -4.44 9.50 -1.78
N ALA A 114 -3.34 10.26 -1.84
CA ALA A 114 -3.37 11.72 -1.98
C ALA A 114 -4.04 12.10 -3.29
N MET A 115 -3.60 11.50 -4.40
CA MET A 115 -4.14 11.76 -5.72
C MET A 115 -5.63 11.42 -5.83
N ARG A 116 -6.04 10.25 -5.32
CA ARG A 116 -7.46 9.87 -5.30
C ARG A 116 -8.30 10.82 -4.47
N ALA A 117 -7.82 11.22 -3.30
CA ALA A 117 -8.55 12.11 -2.39
C ALA A 117 -8.68 13.54 -2.93
N THR A 118 -7.78 13.98 -3.81
CA THR A 118 -7.79 15.31 -4.43
C THR A 118 -8.15 15.27 -5.91
N ASN A 119 -8.71 14.16 -6.41
CA ASN A 119 -9.04 13.95 -7.82
C ASN A 119 -7.91 14.37 -8.81
N ALA A 120 -6.65 14.18 -8.41
CA ALA A 120 -5.49 14.55 -9.22
C ALA A 120 -5.36 13.61 -10.42
N GLN A 121 -5.05 14.17 -11.57
CA GLN A 121 -4.90 13.45 -12.84
C GLN A 121 -3.42 13.16 -13.09
N ILE A 122 -3.14 11.95 -13.55
CA ILE A 122 -1.82 11.57 -14.05
C ILE A 122 -1.73 12.02 -15.50
N THR A 123 -0.87 12.97 -15.78
CA THR A 123 -0.57 13.42 -17.16
C THR A 123 0.71 12.79 -17.70
N GLU A 124 1.64 12.37 -16.82
CA GLU A 124 2.85 11.64 -17.19
C GLU A 124 3.25 10.65 -16.07
N GLY A 125 3.12 9.35 -16.33
CA GLY A 125 3.40 8.30 -15.34
C GLY A 125 4.89 8.12 -15.03
N TRP A 126 5.76 8.45 -15.99
CA TRP A 126 7.21 8.35 -15.83
C TRP A 126 7.72 9.24 -14.69
N ALA A 127 7.21 10.47 -14.61
CA ALA A 127 7.58 11.44 -13.58
C ALA A 127 7.24 10.94 -12.16
N LEU A 128 6.07 10.32 -12.00
CA LEU A 128 5.67 9.68 -10.75
C LEU A 128 6.58 8.50 -10.39
N ARG A 129 6.84 7.61 -11.35
CA ARG A 129 7.65 6.40 -11.15
C ARG A 129 9.09 6.74 -10.79
N TRP A 130 9.75 7.59 -11.57
CA TRP A 130 11.20 7.80 -11.45
C TRP A 130 11.59 9.08 -10.72
N GLY A 131 10.69 10.05 -10.61
CA GLY A 131 10.91 11.25 -9.79
C GLY A 131 10.58 10.97 -8.32
N PHE A 132 9.28 10.91 -8.00
CA PHE A 132 8.82 10.88 -6.61
C PHE A 132 9.04 9.53 -5.92
N LEU A 133 8.73 8.41 -6.58
CA LEU A 133 8.87 7.08 -5.95
C LEU A 133 10.33 6.66 -5.76
N THR A 134 11.25 7.15 -6.60
CA THR A 134 12.70 7.00 -6.40
C THR A 134 13.14 7.70 -5.12
N GLN A 135 12.75 8.97 -4.93
CA GLN A 135 13.08 9.74 -3.72
C GLN A 135 12.49 9.12 -2.44
N MET A 136 11.32 8.48 -2.56
CA MET A 136 10.69 7.76 -1.45
C MET A 136 11.13 6.29 -1.33
N ARG A 137 12.04 5.81 -2.19
CA ARG A 137 12.63 4.46 -2.18
C ARG A 137 11.63 3.30 -2.35
N GLN A 138 10.55 3.52 -3.11
CA GLN A 138 9.56 2.48 -3.41
C GLN A 138 9.10 2.52 -4.87
N VAL A 139 10.04 2.37 -5.80
CA VAL A 139 9.69 2.23 -7.22
C VAL A 139 9.09 0.82 -7.44
N PRO A 140 7.89 0.70 -8.04
CA PRO A 140 7.26 -0.60 -8.24
C PRO A 140 8.15 -1.55 -9.04
N PHE A 141 8.30 -2.78 -8.56
CA PHE A 141 9.12 -3.85 -9.17
C PHE A 141 10.65 -3.63 -9.12
N GLU A 142 11.15 -2.63 -8.41
CA GLU A 142 12.60 -2.36 -8.28
C GLU A 142 13.23 -2.90 -6.98
N TRP A 143 12.55 -3.83 -6.29
CA TRP A 143 13.12 -4.47 -5.10
C TRP A 143 13.91 -5.70 -5.52
N ALA A 144 15.25 -5.59 -5.46
CA ALA A 144 16.14 -6.63 -5.97
C ALA A 144 16.00 -7.99 -5.24
N PRO A 145 15.87 -8.06 -3.90
CA PRO A 145 15.69 -9.36 -3.24
C PRO A 145 14.36 -10.03 -3.60
N PRO A 146 14.30 -11.38 -3.71
CA PRO A 146 13.11 -12.12 -4.15
C PRO A 146 12.01 -12.23 -3.07
N ASN A 147 11.97 -11.31 -2.10
CA ASN A 147 11.01 -11.28 -1.00
C ASN A 147 10.07 -10.05 -1.05
N GLY A 148 10.30 -9.12 -1.97
CA GLY A 148 9.54 -7.88 -2.13
C GLY A 148 9.79 -6.86 -1.03
N TYR A 149 9.34 -5.62 -1.27
CA TYR A 149 9.47 -4.53 -0.32
C TYR A 149 8.88 -4.87 1.06
N PRO A 150 9.56 -4.49 2.16
CA PRO A 150 9.06 -4.72 3.52
C PRO A 150 7.68 -4.07 3.75
N ASP A 151 6.83 -4.73 4.55
CA ASP A 151 5.48 -4.25 4.92
C ASP A 151 5.37 -3.86 6.41
N HIS A 152 6.49 -3.54 7.05
CA HIS A 152 6.59 -3.04 8.42
C HIS A 152 6.97 -1.55 8.45
N ILE A 153 6.49 -0.81 9.44
CA ILE A 153 6.67 0.66 9.53
C ILE A 153 8.13 1.12 9.60
N SER A 154 9.01 0.38 10.28
CA SER A 154 10.41 0.78 10.50
C SER A 154 11.23 0.93 9.21
N ALA A 155 10.79 0.34 8.10
CA ALA A 155 11.42 0.54 6.80
C ALA A 155 11.04 1.87 6.11
N TRP A 156 10.02 2.57 6.61
CA TRP A 156 9.36 3.67 5.89
C TRP A 156 9.20 4.97 6.66
N VAL A 157 9.32 4.95 7.99
CA VAL A 157 8.96 6.10 8.84
C VAL A 157 9.98 7.24 8.79
N ASP A 158 11.25 6.96 8.51
CA ASP A 158 12.32 7.98 8.61
C ASP A 158 12.39 8.94 7.41
N ASN A 159 11.81 8.58 6.26
CA ASN A 159 11.93 9.36 5.02
C ASN A 159 10.68 10.22 4.73
N LEU A 160 10.34 11.13 5.65
CA LEU A 160 9.12 11.94 5.57
C LEU A 160 9.21 13.12 4.59
N ARG A 161 10.38 13.75 4.47
CA ARG A 161 10.54 14.98 3.67
C ARG A 161 10.04 14.84 2.23
N PRO A 162 10.39 13.80 1.44
CA PRO A 162 9.89 13.66 0.08
C PRO A 162 8.36 13.52 0.01
N ARG A 163 7.72 12.97 1.05
CA ARG A 163 6.26 12.82 1.11
C ARG A 163 5.56 14.17 1.23
N TRP A 164 6.09 15.04 2.09
CA TRP A 164 5.60 16.41 2.24
C TRP A 164 5.87 17.24 0.99
N GLN A 165 7.05 17.07 0.40
CA GLN A 165 7.41 17.73 -0.85
C GLN A 165 6.42 17.36 -1.97
N PHE A 166 6.14 16.06 -2.16
CA PHE A 166 5.15 15.61 -3.14
C PHE A 166 3.75 16.20 -2.87
N ALA A 167 3.30 16.22 -1.62
CA ALA A 167 1.99 16.79 -1.28
C ALA A 167 1.90 18.27 -1.69
N ASN A 168 2.92 19.07 -1.36
CA ASN A 168 2.97 20.48 -1.73
C ASN A 168 3.07 20.67 -3.24
N ASP A 169 3.97 19.95 -3.91
CA ASP A 169 4.15 20.07 -5.36
C ASP A 169 2.87 19.67 -6.11
N MET A 170 2.17 18.64 -5.64
CA MET A 170 0.91 18.19 -6.24
C MET A 170 -0.20 19.23 -6.14
N VAL A 171 -0.40 19.85 -4.96
CA VAL A 171 -1.50 20.82 -4.76
C VAL A 171 -1.17 22.19 -5.35
N LEU A 172 0.11 22.54 -5.47
CA LEU A 172 0.59 23.75 -6.13
C LEU A 172 0.74 23.59 -7.66
N ASN A 173 0.53 22.39 -8.20
CA ASN A 173 0.75 22.04 -9.60
C ASN A 173 2.21 22.23 -10.07
N ASN A 174 3.17 22.01 -9.19
CA ASN A 174 4.61 21.94 -9.49
C ASN A 174 5.08 20.49 -9.69
N ALA A 175 4.25 19.50 -9.36
CA ALA A 175 4.57 18.09 -9.57
C ALA A 175 4.45 17.75 -11.06
N TRP A 176 5.58 17.63 -11.75
CA TRP A 176 5.59 17.20 -13.14
C TRP A 176 4.87 15.86 -13.31
N GLY A 177 4.00 15.77 -14.33
CA GLY A 177 3.18 14.60 -14.59
C GLY A 177 1.92 14.44 -13.74
N VAL A 178 1.62 15.41 -12.87
CA VAL A 178 0.39 15.44 -12.06
C VAL A 178 -0.29 16.79 -12.17
N TYR A 179 -1.60 16.77 -12.35
CA TYR A 179 -2.42 17.98 -12.31
C TYR A 179 -3.55 17.85 -11.30
N THR A 180 -3.72 18.87 -10.46
CA THR A 180 -4.78 18.92 -9.45
C THR A 180 -5.59 20.20 -9.58
N ASP A 181 -6.88 20.08 -9.87
CA ASP A 181 -7.81 21.21 -9.82
C ASP A 181 -8.43 21.34 -8.42
N ILE A 182 -7.68 21.94 -7.51
CA ILE A 182 -8.16 22.20 -6.14
C ILE A 182 -9.38 23.15 -6.14
N PHE A 183 -9.43 24.13 -7.05
CA PHE A 183 -10.47 25.14 -7.03
C PHE A 183 -11.80 24.65 -7.58
N GLY A 184 -11.79 23.70 -8.51
CA GLY A 184 -12.99 22.98 -8.93
C GLY A 184 -13.59 22.08 -7.83
N GLN A 185 -12.82 21.76 -6.79
CA GLN A 185 -13.25 20.89 -5.69
C GLN A 185 -13.73 21.65 -4.46
N ILE A 186 -13.34 22.92 -4.30
CA ILE A 186 -13.62 23.73 -3.11
C ILE A 186 -14.56 24.88 -3.47
N SER A 187 -15.85 24.71 -3.14
CA SER A 187 -16.87 25.74 -3.31
C SER A 187 -16.81 26.83 -2.23
N ASP A 188 -16.58 26.46 -0.98
CA ASP A 188 -16.46 27.38 0.16
C ASP A 188 -14.98 27.59 0.54
N ARG A 189 -14.45 28.76 0.20
CA ARG A 189 -13.04 29.15 0.42
C ARG A 189 -12.83 29.94 1.71
N SER A 190 -13.84 30.00 2.59
CA SER A 190 -13.64 30.49 3.95
C SER A 190 -12.70 29.57 4.72
N ARG A 191 -12.13 30.08 5.83
CA ARG A 191 -11.30 29.28 6.73
C ARG A 191 -11.97 27.97 7.13
N ASP A 192 -13.23 28.03 7.53
CA ASP A 192 -13.97 26.85 7.96
C ASP A 192 -14.37 25.95 6.78
N GLY A 193 -14.67 26.53 5.62
CA GLY A 193 -14.93 25.78 4.38
C GLY A 193 -13.75 24.92 3.96
N LEU A 194 -12.54 25.48 3.97
CA LEU A 194 -11.31 24.79 3.62
C LEU A 194 -11.00 23.62 4.58
N VAL A 195 -11.17 23.83 5.88
CA VAL A 195 -10.94 22.78 6.89
C VAL A 195 -12.00 21.68 6.77
N ARG A 196 -13.26 22.04 6.52
CA ARG A 196 -14.33 21.07 6.23
C ARG A 196 -14.02 20.25 4.99
N TYR A 197 -13.54 20.89 3.91
CA TYR A 197 -13.12 20.19 2.70
C TYR A 197 -12.02 19.18 3.00
N CYS A 198 -10.94 19.59 3.68
CA CYS A 198 -9.84 18.70 4.03
C CYS A 198 -10.34 17.50 4.87
N ASN A 199 -11.16 17.76 5.89
CA ASN A 199 -11.73 16.71 6.73
C ASN A 199 -12.55 15.69 5.90
N LYS A 200 -13.40 16.17 5.01
CA LYS A 200 -14.24 15.31 4.17
C LYS A 200 -13.42 14.54 3.15
N ALA A 201 -12.60 15.23 2.36
CA ALA A 201 -11.90 14.66 1.21
C ALA A 201 -10.75 13.74 1.63
N LEU A 202 -9.98 14.13 2.65
CA LEU A 202 -8.74 13.43 3.02
C LEU A 202 -8.91 12.47 4.19
N PHE A 203 -9.88 12.71 5.08
CA PHE A 203 -10.02 11.98 6.35
C PHE A 203 -11.39 11.33 6.54
N GLY A 204 -12.28 11.38 5.54
CA GLY A 204 -13.61 10.76 5.64
C GLY A 204 -14.41 11.25 6.85
N MET A 205 -14.30 12.53 7.21
CA MET A 205 -14.94 13.17 8.36
C MET A 205 -14.37 12.79 9.75
N THR A 206 -13.18 12.18 9.80
CA THR A 206 -12.55 11.73 11.07
C THR A 206 -11.32 12.55 11.51
N LEU A 207 -11.07 13.72 10.90
CA LEU A 207 -9.96 14.59 11.30
C LEU A 207 -10.09 15.01 12.78
N PRO A 208 -9.07 14.75 13.63
CA PRO A 208 -9.11 15.16 15.03
C PRO A 208 -9.23 16.68 15.21
N SER A 209 -9.93 17.12 16.24
CA SER A 209 -10.14 18.55 16.52
C SER A 209 -8.84 19.32 16.73
N SER A 210 -7.81 18.70 17.29
CA SER A 210 -6.47 19.29 17.44
C SER A 210 -5.84 19.61 16.09
N GLN A 211 -5.93 18.70 15.11
CA GLN A 211 -5.40 18.93 13.78
C GLN A 211 -6.24 19.93 12.98
N ALA A 212 -7.57 19.85 13.11
CA ALA A 212 -8.45 20.87 12.55
C ALA A 212 -8.11 22.28 13.08
N TYR A 213 -7.73 22.40 14.36
CA TYR A 213 -7.27 23.65 14.95
C TYR A 213 -5.94 24.13 14.36
N VAL A 214 -4.97 23.23 14.14
CA VAL A 214 -3.70 23.55 13.47
C VAL A 214 -3.96 24.11 12.06
N LEU A 215 -4.80 23.42 11.26
CA LEU A 215 -5.20 23.87 9.93
C LEU A 215 -5.88 25.25 9.96
N LYS A 216 -6.78 25.49 10.92
CA LYS A 216 -7.44 26.80 11.09
C LYS A 216 -6.47 27.92 11.45
N THR A 217 -5.46 27.63 12.28
CA THR A 217 -4.49 28.62 12.78
C THR A 217 -3.56 29.09 11.66
N TYR A 218 -3.22 28.22 10.73
CA TYR A 218 -2.44 28.56 9.54
C TYR A 218 -3.16 29.56 8.61
N LEU A 219 -4.50 29.46 8.51
CA LEU A 219 -5.27 30.27 7.58
C LEU A 219 -5.58 31.66 8.13
N PRO A 220 -5.35 32.75 7.38
CA PRO A 220 -5.82 34.08 7.77
C PRO A 220 -7.34 34.19 7.67
N GLY A 221 -7.91 35.31 8.10
CA GLY A 221 -9.37 35.53 8.04
C GLY A 221 -9.93 35.50 6.61
N ARG A 222 -9.11 35.87 5.63
CA ARG A 222 -9.40 35.76 4.19
C ARG A 222 -8.25 35.04 3.48
N PRO A 223 -8.37 33.72 3.27
CA PRO A 223 -7.33 32.93 2.60
C PRO A 223 -7.08 33.40 1.16
N THR A 224 -5.81 33.46 0.75
CA THR A 224 -5.44 33.66 -0.64
C THR A 224 -5.63 32.38 -1.46
N ASN A 225 -5.58 32.49 -2.79
CA ASN A 225 -5.59 31.32 -3.68
C ASN A 225 -4.44 30.34 -3.37
N VAL A 226 -3.26 30.85 -3.05
CA VAL A 226 -2.10 30.01 -2.69
C VAL A 226 -2.39 29.27 -1.38
N GLN A 227 -2.89 29.96 -0.35
CA GLN A 227 -3.24 29.34 0.93
C GLN A 227 -4.36 28.31 0.83
N CYS A 228 -5.31 28.50 -0.11
CA CYS A 228 -6.34 27.50 -0.41
C CYS A 228 -5.76 26.19 -0.94
N ARG A 229 -4.61 26.22 -1.63
CA ARG A 229 -3.87 25.04 -2.08
C ARG A 229 -2.98 24.48 -0.98
N GLU A 230 -2.22 25.35 -0.32
CA GLU A 230 -1.28 24.97 0.75
C GLU A 230 -1.97 24.24 1.90
N ILE A 231 -3.19 24.64 2.28
CA ILE A 231 -3.93 23.94 3.35
C ILE A 231 -4.18 22.47 3.03
N VAL A 232 -4.38 22.12 1.76
CA VAL A 232 -4.55 20.74 1.31
C VAL A 232 -3.21 20.00 1.40
N GLY A 233 -2.11 20.64 1.00
CA GLY A 233 -0.75 20.10 1.14
C GLY A 233 -0.35 19.86 2.60
N LEU A 234 -0.69 20.79 3.50
CA LEU A 234 -0.52 20.67 4.94
C LEU A 234 -1.34 19.52 5.50
N ALA A 235 -2.61 19.41 5.11
CA ALA A 235 -3.49 18.34 5.54
C ALA A 235 -2.98 16.95 5.09
N LEU A 236 -2.50 16.81 3.84
CA LEU A 236 -1.84 15.59 3.34
C LEU A 236 -0.54 15.25 4.11
N SER A 237 0.09 16.25 4.71
CA SER A 237 1.32 16.11 5.49
C SER A 237 1.08 15.76 6.97
N LEU A 238 -0.17 15.78 7.43
CA LEU A 238 -0.53 15.45 8.81
C LEU A 238 -0.22 13.98 9.15
N PRO A 239 0.11 13.67 10.42
CA PRO A 239 0.34 12.30 10.88
C PRO A 239 -0.82 11.36 10.54
N GLU A 240 -2.06 11.82 10.70
CA GLU A 240 -3.28 11.05 10.47
C GLU A 240 -3.40 10.62 9.00
N PHE A 241 -2.93 11.43 8.06
CA PHE A 241 -2.95 11.07 6.64
C PHE A 241 -1.87 10.05 6.29
N GLN A 242 -0.86 9.85 7.14
CA GLN A 242 0.19 8.87 6.88
C GLN A 242 -0.27 7.43 7.12
N TYR A 243 -1.46 7.21 7.69
CA TYR A 243 -2.00 5.88 8.01
C TYR A 243 -3.28 5.57 7.22
N CYS A 244 -3.56 4.29 7.03
CA CYS A 244 -4.78 3.77 6.39
C CYS A 244 -5.34 2.56 7.14
#